data_AF-A0A151NRQ2-F1
#
_entry.id   AF-A0A151NRQ2-F1
#
_cell.length_a   1.000
_cell.length_b   1.000
_cell.length_c   1.000
_cell.angle_alpha   90.00
_cell.angle_beta   90.00
_cell.angle_gamma   90.00
#
_symmetry.space_group_name_H-M   'P 1'
#
loop_
_entity.id
_entity.type
_entity.pdbx_description
1 polymer ?
#
loop_
_entity_poly.entity_id
_entity_poly.type
_entity_poly.pdbx_seq_one_letter_code
_entity_poly.pdbx_strand_id
1 'polypeptide(L)'
;MKMLYCPYCRGLPTVKPCNNYCLNVMKGCLANQADLDTEWNLFIVIPRWHLSEMLREGNSNIIDSVEKKKEQWQELSGLGVQSDLFKMN
;
A
#
# COMPACT_ATOMS: atom_id res chain seq x y z
N MET A 1 -11.34 17.36 -32.13
CA MET A 1 -12.61 17.77 -32.79
C MET A 1 -13.34 16.63 -33.50
N LYS A 2 -12.68 15.84 -34.36
CA LYS A 2 -13.35 14.76 -35.14
C LYS A 2 -14.17 13.78 -34.30
N MET A 3 -13.65 13.33 -33.16
CA MET A 3 -14.31 12.35 -32.29
C MET A 3 -15.71 12.77 -31.80
N LEU A 4 -15.91 14.05 -31.48
CA LEU A 4 -17.17 14.56 -30.93
C LEU A 4 -18.07 15.20 -31.99
N TYR A 5 -17.49 15.89 -32.98
CA TYR A 5 -18.28 16.74 -33.87
C TYR A 5 -18.55 16.13 -35.26
N CYS A 6 -17.81 15.11 -35.70
CA CYS A 6 -18.10 14.47 -36.98
C CYS A 6 -19.50 13.86 -37.10
N PRO A 7 -20.11 13.27 -36.05
CA PRO A 7 -21.48 12.76 -36.13
C PRO A 7 -22.50 13.87 -36.45
N TYR A 8 -22.32 15.06 -35.89
CA TYR A 8 -23.17 16.22 -36.19
C TYR A 8 -23.07 16.63 -37.66
N CYS A 9 -21.86 16.72 -38.22
CA CYS A 9 -21.65 17.05 -39.63
C CYS A 9 -22.22 15.99 -40.59
N ARG A 10 -22.43 14.75 -40.13
CA ARG A 10 -22.99 13.65 -40.91
C ARG A 10 -24.48 13.40 -40.65
N GLY A 11 -25.16 14.28 -39.90
CA GLY A 11 -26.58 14.11 -39.58
C GLY A 11 -26.88 12.97 -38.61
N LEU A 12 -25.89 12.53 -37.83
CA LEU A 12 -25.98 11.45 -36.83
C LEU A 12 -25.73 11.98 -35.40
N PRO A 13 -26.45 13.00 -34.90
CA PRO A 13 -26.12 13.68 -33.64
C PRO A 13 -26.29 12.81 -32.38
N THR A 14 -27.05 11.72 -32.47
CA THR A 14 -27.32 10.82 -31.34
C THR A 14 -26.27 9.72 -31.19
N VAL A 15 -25.40 9.53 -32.19
CA VAL A 15 -24.38 8.48 -32.18
C VAL A 15 -23.21 8.88 -31.29
N LYS A 16 -22.97 8.07 -30.25
CA LYS A 16 -21.80 8.22 -29.39
C LYS A 16 -20.56 7.58 -30.05
N PRO A 17 -19.36 8.13 -29.83
CA PRO A 17 -18.12 7.49 -30.28
C PRO A 17 -17.93 6.13 -29.61
N CYS A 18 -17.41 5.17 -30.37
CA CYS A 18 -17.08 3.84 -29.84
C CYS A 18 -16.05 3.94 -28.70
N ASN A 19 -16.16 3.09 -27.68
CA ASN A 19 -15.23 3.08 -26.54
C ASN A 19 -13.76 3.01 -26.98
N ASN A 20 -13.41 2.08 -27.87
CA ASN A 20 -12.04 1.94 -28.35
C ASN A 20 -11.54 3.17 -29.13
N TYR A 21 -12.42 3.79 -29.93
CA TYR A 21 -12.08 5.02 -30.65
C TYR A 21 -11.79 6.17 -29.69
N CYS A 22 -12.63 6.33 -28.67
CA CYS A 22 -12.44 7.32 -27.62
C CYS A 22 -11.11 7.12 -26.89
N LEU A 23 -10.84 5.89 -26.43
CA LEU A 23 -9.61 5.57 -25.72
C LEU A 23 -8.36 5.83 -26.56
N ASN A 24 -8.38 5.49 -27.86
CA ASN A 24 -7.23 5.73 -28.73
C ASN A 24 -6.98 7.23 -28.96
N VAL A 25 -8.03 8.03 -29.12
CA VAL A 25 -7.89 9.49 -29.21
C VAL A 25 -7.35 10.05 -27.90
N MET A 26 -7.89 9.62 -26.75
CA MET A 26 -7.47 10.12 -25.44
C MET A 26 -6.03 9.73 -25.09
N LYS A 27 -5.57 8.53 -25.47
CA LYS A 27 -4.17 8.11 -25.35
C LYS A 27 -3.22 9.04 -26.11
N GLY A 28 -3.60 9.46 -27.31
CA GLY A 28 -2.81 10.44 -28.08
C GLY A 28 -2.85 11.84 -27.46
N CYS A 29 -4.01 12.28 -26.97
CA CYS A 29 -4.15 13.59 -26.31
C CYS A 29 -3.37 13.69 -24.99
N LEU A 30 -3.29 12.58 -24.25
CA LEU A 30 -2.68 12.51 -22.93
C LEU A 30 -1.30 11.83 -22.94
N ALA A 31 -0.65 11.72 -24.10
CA ALA A 31 0.63 11.02 -24.23
C ALA A 31 1.70 11.59 -23.28
N ASN A 32 1.85 12.92 -23.27
CA ASN A 32 2.82 13.59 -22.41
C ASN A 32 2.51 13.42 -20.91
N GLN A 33 1.23 13.29 -20.54
CA GLN A 33 0.84 13.01 -19.16
C GLN A 33 1.09 11.55 -18.79
N ALA A 34 0.89 10.63 -19.74
CA ALA A 34 1.15 9.21 -19.56
C ALA A 34 2.65 8.90 -19.38
N ASP A 35 3.54 9.73 -19.94
CA ASP A 35 4.99 9.60 -19.71
C ASP A 35 5.39 9.72 -18.23
N LEU A 36 4.58 10.41 -17.41
CA LEU A 36 4.82 10.55 -15.98
C LEU A 36 4.36 9.33 -15.17
N ASP A 37 3.67 8.36 -15.77
CA ASP A 37 3.09 7.22 -15.04
C ASP A 37 4.16 6.42 -14.25
N THR A 38 5.31 6.18 -14.86
CA THR A 38 6.42 5.47 -14.21
C THR A 38 6.92 6.22 -12.97
N GLU A 39 7.25 7.50 -13.11
CA GLU A 39 7.79 8.31 -12.01
C GLU A 39 6.76 8.50 -10.90
N TRP A 40 5.49 8.67 -11.26
CA TRP A 40 4.39 8.75 -10.31
C TRP A 40 4.25 7.47 -9.49
N ASN A 41 4.35 6.31 -10.15
CA ASN A 41 4.36 5.03 -9.46
C ASN A 41 5.57 4.90 -8.55
N LEU A 42 6.77 5.28 -8.98
CA LEU A 42 7.96 5.26 -8.10
C LEU A 42 7.75 6.14 -6.86
N PHE A 43 7.20 7.34 -7.04
CA PHE A 43 6.92 8.27 -5.94
C PHE A 43 5.90 7.75 -4.92
N ILE A 44 4.86 7.03 -5.35
CA ILE A 44 3.82 6.52 -4.45
C ILE A 44 4.16 5.15 -3.88
N VAL A 45 4.63 4.26 -4.75
CA VAL A 45 4.71 2.82 -4.49
C VAL A 45 5.94 2.53 -3.64
N ILE A 46 7.10 3.12 -3.95
CA ILE A 46 8.35 2.85 -3.20
C ILE A 46 8.23 3.28 -1.73
N PRO A 47 7.84 4.52 -1.39
CA PRO A 47 7.75 4.92 0.01
C PRO A 47 6.71 4.11 0.79
N ARG A 48 5.61 3.72 0.14
CA ARG A 48 4.60 2.84 0.73
C ARG A 48 5.20 1.49 1.11
N TRP A 49 5.93 0.83 0.19
CA TRP A 49 6.57 -0.45 0.49
C TRP A 49 7.64 -0.31 1.56
N HIS A 50 8.49 0.71 1.46
CA HIS A 50 9.58 0.92 2.41
C HIS A 50 9.05 1.17 3.82
N LEU A 51 7.99 1.99 3.95
CA LEU A 51 7.30 2.19 5.22
C LEU A 51 6.68 0.89 5.74
N SER A 52 6.04 0.10 4.87
CA SER A 52 5.45 -1.18 5.30
C SER A 52 6.49 -2.16 5.82
N GLU A 53 7.67 -2.18 5.21
CA GLU A 53 8.78 -3.04 5.64
C GLU A 53 9.38 -2.56 6.96
N MET A 54 9.63 -1.25 7.10
CA MET A 54 10.11 -0.66 8.37
C MET A 54 9.14 -0.95 9.53
N LEU A 55 7.83 -0.85 9.28
CA LEU A 55 6.81 -1.19 10.27
C LEU A 55 6.80 -2.69 10.59
N ARG A 56 6.95 -3.55 9.58
CA ARG A 56 7.00 -5.01 9.74
C ARG A 56 8.20 -5.41 10.60
N GLU A 57 9.40 -4.93 10.26
CA GLU A 57 10.63 -5.18 11.00
C GLU A 57 10.56 -4.62 12.42
N GLY A 58 10.09 -3.37 12.58
CA GLY A 58 9.90 -2.75 13.88
C GLY A 58 8.97 -3.56 14.79
N ASN A 59 7.85 -4.04 14.26
CA ASN A 59 6.93 -4.88 15.00
C ASN A 59 7.55 -6.24 15.39
N SER A 60 8.31 -6.87 14.48
CA SER A 60 9.02 -8.12 14.79
C SER A 60 9.97 -7.93 15.98
N ASN A 61 10.79 -6.88 15.96
CA ASN A 61 11.76 -6.61 17.02
C ASN A 61 11.09 -6.39 18.39
N ILE A 62 9.91 -5.76 18.41
CA ILE A 62 9.13 -5.56 19.65
C ILE A 62 8.58 -6.90 20.15
N ILE A 63 8.00 -7.72 19.27
CA ILE A 63 7.49 -9.05 19.61
C ILE A 63 8.61 -9.89 20.20
N ASP A 64 9.77 -9.96 19.54
CA ASP A 64 10.94 -10.70 20.00
C ASP A 64 11.40 -10.23 21.39
N SER A 65 11.36 -8.91 21.64
CA SER A 65 11.71 -8.33 22.94
C SER A 65 10.72 -8.70 24.06
N VAL A 66 9.42 -8.76 23.74
CA VAL A 66 8.37 -9.18 24.67
C VAL A 66 8.46 -10.67 24.95
N GLU A 67 8.69 -11.49 23.93
CA GLU A 67 8.88 -12.93 24.06
C GLU A 67 10.10 -13.27 24.90
N LYS A 68 11.24 -12.60 24.67
CA LYS A 68 12.43 -12.76 25.51
C LYS A 68 12.16 -12.41 26.97
N LYS A 69 11.45 -11.31 27.25
CA LYS A 69 11.06 -10.98 28.63
C LYS A 69 10.14 -12.05 29.21
N LYS A 70 9.20 -12.58 28.44
CA LYS A 70 8.32 -13.66 28.86
C LYS A 70 9.11 -14.92 29.22
N GLU A 71 10.10 -15.30 28.41
CA GLU A 71 11.02 -16.41 28.71
C GLU A 71 11.79 -16.17 30.01
N GLN A 72 12.36 -14.97 30.20
CA GLN A 72 13.02 -14.59 31.45
C GLN A 72 12.09 -14.69 32.67
N TRP A 73 10.84 -14.23 32.55
CA TRP A 73 9.83 -14.39 33.60
C TRP A 73 9.46 -15.86 33.84
N GLN A 74 9.45 -16.69 32.81
CA GLN A 74 9.22 -18.13 32.93
C GLN A 74 10.38 -18.86 33.61
N GLU A 75 11.62 -18.46 33.32
CA GLU A 75 12.81 -18.96 34.02
C GLU A 75 12.79 -18.55 35.49
N LEU A 76 12.49 -17.30 35.82
CA LEU A 76 12.37 -16.84 37.21
C LEU A 76 11.23 -17.52 37.97
N SER A 77 10.13 -17.88 37.29
CA SER A 77 9.02 -18.63 37.91
C SER A 77 9.27 -20.13 37.99
N GLY A 78 10.04 -20.71 37.06
CA GLY A 78 10.51 -22.10 37.09
C GLY A 78 11.67 -22.33 38.06
N LEU A 79 12.50 -21.30 38.30
CA LEU A 79 13.46 -21.18 39.40
C LEU A 79 12.72 -20.81 40.69
N GLY A 80 11.70 -21.59 41.04
CA GLY A 80 11.12 -21.70 42.39
C GLY A 80 11.16 -20.46 43.28
N VAL A 81 10.56 -19.34 42.88
CA VAL A 81 10.11 -18.33 43.85
C VAL A 81 8.81 -18.83 44.49
N GLN A 82 8.90 -19.92 45.25
CA GLN A 82 7.84 -20.39 46.16
C GLN A 82 8.33 -20.51 47.61
N SER A 83 9.39 -19.81 48.04
CA SER A 83 9.81 -19.89 49.45
C SER A 83 9.96 -18.56 50.21
N ASP A 84 10.26 -17.43 49.57
CA ASP A 84 10.86 -16.33 50.37
C ASP A 84 10.03 -15.05 50.52
N LEU A 85 8.85 -14.92 49.89
CA LEU A 85 7.99 -13.73 50.07
C LEU A 85 6.69 -13.97 50.88
N PHE A 86 6.43 -15.20 51.33
CA PHE A 86 5.28 -15.52 52.20
C PHE A 86 5.70 -16.04 53.59
N LYS A 87 6.95 -15.77 54.01
CA LYS A 87 7.49 -16.16 55.32
C LYS A 87 8.17 -15.03 56.10
N MET A 88 7.85 -13.77 55.82
CA MET A 88 8.13 -12.68 56.77
C MET A 88 6.87 -11.80 56.88
N ASN A 89 6.13 -12.07 57.95
CA ASN A 89 4.86 -11.49 58.42
C ASN A 89 3.56 -12.04 57.82
#